data_AF-A0A9D5ICX8-F1
#
_entry.id   AF-A0A9D5ICX8-F1
#
_cell.length_a   1.000
_cell.length_b   1.000
_cell.length_c   1.000
_cell.angle_alpha   90.00
_cell.angle_beta   90.00
_cell.angle_gamma   90.00
#
_symmetry.space_group_name_H-M   'P 1'
#
loop_
_entity.id
_entity.type
_entity.pdbx_description
1 polymer ?
#
loop_
_entity_poly.entity_id
_entity_poly.type
_entity_poly.pdbx_seq_one_letter_code
_entity_poly.pdbx_strand_id
1 'polypeptide(L)'
;MPLMPSNDEVVSHNADGAAPIPASAAESPRPDPTPEMVLKWVAASGEEPWFPSRHATEAGTDRTALDSPLGELRRANHIRVATWVRGLGQGYVLTPEGTAALTGRAGSAPSERTAAPALTETSEVSPNAPEQTAARQFGLNLRTPVFVPIMLVANVSWFCVGAFAAAQGDGSINRYLAEGQPASLLHRIGAVTGGDLLNGEWWRLLSACFVHIGLLHLLANMFALAMMGPLAELLWGRWRLATIYIISGLAGSCLAMSSQPDAILAGASGAIWGILTSLLAWLMLFRSELPVEVAGEWARRLWLAFLLNAGVSFLPGVSWEAHLGGGVAGFVASGLLNALRVGPQPRRLLALVFLLALPVLCVGGLLLAMKQSQVWAHTRERHAAVEAHNARRAAAAADRERFAGLAAAEEAFNRDVVPRLNRLSPDTVRPIQVRTWAILFVPKESRNATAATELRTTWLELKSTAQETITHLAVPAVGWEPLDGIRQRARAFAESRLKECELFLEMLDSPTIPTDAAWTNLGNARRAVDAAWEHIRQK
;
A
#
# COMPACT_ATOMS: atom_id res chain seq x y z
N MET A 1 -62.88 -56.96 13.66
CA MET A 1 -61.46 -57.33 13.54
C MET A 1 -60.64 -56.24 14.23
N PRO A 2 -60.05 -56.52 15.40
CA PRO A 2 -59.48 -55.49 16.28
C PRO A 2 -57.95 -55.37 16.17
N LEU A 3 -57.48 -54.15 16.49
CA LEU A 3 -56.25 -53.76 17.19
C LEU A 3 -54.85 -54.15 16.63
N MET A 4 -54.10 -53.11 16.27
CA MET A 4 -52.68 -52.93 16.60
C MET A 4 -52.48 -51.44 16.97
N PRO A 5 -51.74 -51.12 18.04
CA PRO A 5 -50.28 -51.11 17.96
C PRO A 5 -49.55 -51.58 19.24
N SER A 6 -48.29 -52.00 19.11
CA SER A 6 -47.20 -51.66 20.04
C SER A 6 -45.88 -52.30 19.63
N ASN A 7 -44.81 -51.59 20.02
CA ASN A 7 -43.40 -51.94 19.93
C ASN A 7 -43.08 -53.31 20.55
N ASP A 8 -42.11 -54.00 19.96
CA ASP A 8 -41.00 -54.62 20.68
C ASP A 8 -39.95 -55.11 19.66
N GLU A 9 -38.69 -54.77 19.88
CA GLU A 9 -37.63 -55.78 19.75
C GLU A 9 -36.45 -55.48 20.68
N VAL A 10 -36.26 -56.46 21.56
CA VAL A 10 -35.32 -56.61 22.67
C VAL A 10 -34.01 -57.20 22.15
N VAL A 11 -32.86 -56.79 22.71
CA VAL A 11 -31.83 -57.75 23.19
C VAL A 11 -31.07 -57.17 24.38
N SER A 12 -31.17 -57.85 25.52
CA SER A 12 -30.35 -57.69 26.74
C SER A 12 -29.79 -59.05 27.16
N HIS A 13 -28.52 -59.09 27.57
CA HIS A 13 -27.87 -60.07 28.48
C HIS A 13 -26.54 -59.41 28.92
N ASN A 14 -26.05 -59.41 30.16
CA ASN A 14 -26.38 -60.12 31.40
C ASN A 14 -25.93 -59.27 32.60
N ALA A 15 -26.61 -59.46 33.72
CA ALA A 15 -26.18 -59.07 35.06
C ALA A 15 -25.35 -60.20 35.69
N ASP A 16 -24.47 -59.86 36.63
CA ASP A 16 -24.11 -60.72 37.75
C ASP A 16 -23.71 -59.88 38.96
N GLY A 17 -24.15 -60.34 40.14
CA GLY A 17 -24.34 -59.56 41.34
C GLY A 17 -23.18 -59.55 42.33
N ALA A 18 -23.23 -58.60 43.26
CA ALA A 18 -22.57 -58.68 44.55
C ALA A 18 -23.38 -57.88 45.59
N ALA A 19 -23.73 -58.57 46.68
CA ALA A 19 -24.48 -58.07 47.83
C ALA A 19 -23.67 -57.03 48.64
N PRO A 20 -24.33 -56.18 49.47
CA PRO A 20 -23.66 -55.10 50.17
C PRO A 20 -22.82 -55.62 51.35
N ILE A 21 -21.55 -55.22 51.39
CA ILE A 21 -20.59 -55.48 52.47
C ILE A 21 -20.83 -54.45 53.61
N PRO A 22 -20.69 -54.82 54.90
CA PRO A 22 -21.23 -54.07 56.03
C PRO A 22 -20.46 -52.78 56.33
N ALA A 23 -21.16 -51.82 56.93
CA ALA A 23 -20.58 -50.61 57.49
C ALA A 23 -19.53 -50.98 58.58
N SER A 24 -18.26 -50.80 58.22
CA SER A 24 -17.14 -50.80 59.16
C SER A 24 -17.25 -49.60 60.09
N ALA A 25 -17.05 -49.85 61.39
CA ALA A 25 -17.07 -48.85 62.43
C ALA A 25 -16.01 -47.76 62.22
N ALA A 26 -16.44 -46.50 62.41
CA ALA A 26 -15.74 -45.29 62.83
C ALA A 26 -14.20 -45.19 62.66
N GLU A 27 -13.78 -44.30 61.77
CA GLU A 27 -12.67 -43.38 62.06
C GLU A 27 -13.25 -41.97 62.10
N SER A 28 -13.08 -41.28 63.23
CA SER A 28 -13.35 -39.84 63.38
C SER A 28 -12.64 -39.07 62.24
N PRO A 29 -13.19 -37.97 61.70
CA PRO A 29 -12.45 -37.13 60.76
C PRO A 29 -11.15 -36.72 61.44
N ARG A 30 -10.00 -37.01 60.80
CA ARG A 30 -8.72 -36.47 61.28
C ARG A 30 -8.86 -34.94 61.31
N PRO A 31 -8.46 -34.26 62.40
CA PRO A 31 -8.56 -32.82 62.49
C PRO A 31 -7.78 -32.18 61.34
N ASP A 32 -8.31 -31.10 60.77
CA ASP A 32 -7.62 -30.34 59.74
C ASP A 32 -6.23 -29.91 60.24
N PRO A 33 -5.20 -30.00 59.39
CA PRO A 33 -3.82 -29.70 59.77
C PRO A 33 -3.70 -28.26 60.24
N THR A 34 -3.22 -28.04 61.46
CA THR A 34 -2.96 -26.69 61.98
C THR A 34 -1.61 -26.13 61.48
N PRO A 35 -1.41 -24.80 61.47
CA PRO A 35 -0.11 -24.20 61.15
C PRO A 35 1.04 -24.77 61.99
N GLU A 36 0.81 -25.09 63.26
CA GLU A 36 1.84 -25.67 64.14
C GLU A 36 2.22 -27.09 63.70
N MET A 37 1.24 -27.91 63.29
CA MET A 37 1.49 -29.26 62.76
C MET A 37 2.30 -29.20 61.46
N VAL A 38 1.92 -28.31 60.54
CA VAL A 38 2.64 -28.13 59.27
C VAL A 38 4.06 -27.64 59.52
N LEU A 39 4.27 -26.72 60.47
CA LEU A 39 5.59 -26.24 60.82
C LEU A 39 6.48 -27.36 61.36
N LYS A 40 5.94 -28.27 62.19
CA LYS A 40 6.65 -29.46 62.67
C LYS A 40 6.99 -30.43 61.53
N TRP A 41 6.11 -30.60 60.54
CA TRP A 41 6.38 -31.46 59.38
C TRP A 41 7.48 -30.88 58.47
N VAL A 42 7.48 -29.56 58.26
CA VAL A 42 8.56 -28.88 57.54
C VAL A 42 9.89 -29.04 58.28
N ALA A 43 9.89 -28.84 59.61
CA ALA A 43 11.08 -29.02 60.44
C ALA A 43 11.61 -30.45 60.46
N ALA A 44 10.73 -31.46 60.39
CA ALA A 44 11.13 -32.86 60.32
C ALA A 44 11.91 -33.23 59.04
N SER A 45 11.83 -32.40 57.99
CA SER A 45 12.62 -32.58 56.77
C SER A 45 14.05 -32.04 56.88
N GLY A 46 14.38 -31.38 58.00
CA GLY A 46 15.72 -30.83 58.24
C GLY A 46 16.13 -29.82 57.19
N GLU A 47 17.27 -30.04 56.55
CA GLU A 47 17.80 -29.19 55.48
C GLU A 47 17.18 -29.49 54.10
N GLU A 48 16.48 -30.62 53.95
CA GLU A 48 15.81 -30.97 52.70
C GLU A 48 14.46 -30.24 52.54
N PRO A 49 14.09 -29.83 51.32
CA PRO A 49 12.78 -29.24 51.08
C PRO A 49 11.63 -30.20 51.39
N TRP A 50 10.71 -29.78 52.25
CA TRP A 50 9.45 -30.48 52.51
C TRP A 50 8.43 -30.17 51.40
N PHE A 51 7.81 -31.20 50.82
CA PHE A 51 6.85 -31.06 49.72
C PHE A 51 5.42 -31.38 50.19
N PRO A 52 4.47 -30.42 50.10
CA PRO A 52 3.11 -30.64 50.58
C PRO A 52 2.38 -31.74 49.80
N SER A 53 2.61 -31.86 48.49
CA SER A 53 2.00 -32.92 47.67
C SER A 53 2.51 -34.30 48.05
N ARG A 54 3.81 -34.42 48.37
CA ARG A 54 4.39 -35.67 48.86
C ARG A 54 3.80 -36.06 50.21
N HIS A 55 3.74 -35.11 51.15
CA HIS A 55 3.17 -35.36 52.47
C HIS A 55 1.69 -35.71 52.41
N ALA A 56 0.90 -35.03 51.57
CA ALA A 56 -0.51 -35.36 51.37
C ALA A 56 -0.70 -36.82 50.91
N THR A 57 0.14 -37.29 49.97
CA THR A 57 0.13 -38.67 49.50
C THR A 57 0.60 -39.68 50.56
N GLU A 58 1.68 -39.38 51.28
CA GLU A 58 2.28 -40.29 52.28
C GLU A 58 1.47 -40.37 53.58
N ALA A 59 0.90 -39.25 54.04
CA ALA A 59 0.14 -39.16 55.29
C ALA A 59 -1.37 -39.37 55.10
N GLY A 60 -1.86 -39.46 53.86
CA GLY A 60 -3.29 -39.53 53.55
C GLY A 60 -4.06 -38.27 53.97
N THR A 61 -3.41 -37.11 53.93
CA THR A 61 -4.01 -35.81 54.26
C THR A 61 -4.52 -35.15 52.98
N ASP A 62 -5.69 -34.49 53.03
CA ASP A 62 -6.15 -33.70 51.89
C ASP A 62 -5.13 -32.61 51.56
N ARG A 63 -4.65 -32.60 50.31
CA ARG A 63 -3.67 -31.63 49.84
C ARG A 63 -4.17 -30.20 49.98
N THR A 64 -5.46 -29.95 49.75
CA THR A 64 -6.04 -28.60 49.78
C THR A 64 -6.12 -28.06 51.22
N ALA A 65 -6.28 -28.93 52.21
CA ALA A 65 -6.29 -28.57 53.62
C ALA A 65 -4.94 -27.98 54.12
N LEU A 66 -3.84 -28.21 53.40
CA LEU A 66 -2.51 -27.67 53.72
C LEU A 66 -2.32 -26.22 53.25
N ASP A 67 -3.16 -25.68 52.36
CA ASP A 67 -2.90 -24.38 51.73
C ASP A 67 -3.09 -23.19 52.69
N SER A 68 -4.11 -23.22 53.56
CA SER A 68 -4.31 -22.17 54.57
C SER A 68 -3.19 -22.13 55.61
N PRO A 69 -2.81 -23.25 56.25
CA PRO A 69 -1.66 -23.32 57.16
C PRO A 69 -0.34 -22.85 56.52
N LEU A 70 -0.07 -23.26 55.27
CA LEU A 70 1.14 -22.82 54.54
C LEU A 70 1.12 -21.32 54.26
N GLY A 71 -0.05 -20.75 53.93
CA GLY A 71 -0.22 -19.31 53.77
C GLY A 71 0.08 -18.54 55.05
N GLU A 72 -0.38 -19.04 56.21
CA GLU A 72 -0.13 -18.43 57.52
C GLU A 72 1.35 -18.48 57.92
N LEU A 73 1.99 -19.63 57.80
CA LEU A 73 3.42 -19.79 58.13
C LEU A 73 4.32 -18.93 57.24
N ARG A 74 3.97 -18.75 55.96
CA ARG A 74 4.70 -17.86 55.05
C ARG A 74 4.55 -16.39 55.43
N ARG A 75 3.32 -15.96 55.80
CA ARG A 75 3.08 -14.58 56.27
C ARG A 75 3.82 -14.28 57.58
N ALA A 76 3.94 -15.28 58.46
CA ALA A 76 4.71 -15.20 59.70
C ALA A 76 6.23 -15.37 59.50
N ASN A 77 6.71 -15.54 58.26
CA ASN A 77 8.12 -15.82 57.94
C ASN A 77 8.69 -17.04 58.67
N HIS A 78 7.87 -18.05 59.00
CA HIS A 78 8.32 -19.30 59.65
C HIS A 78 8.83 -20.35 58.65
N ILE A 79 8.39 -20.24 57.39
CA ILE A 79 8.84 -21.09 56.29
C ILE A 79 9.09 -20.24 55.05
N ARG A 80 10.03 -20.67 54.21
CA ARG A 80 10.31 -20.04 52.91
C ARG A 80 10.17 -21.04 51.77
N VAL A 81 9.86 -20.50 50.60
CA VAL A 81 9.72 -21.25 49.35
C VAL A 81 11.09 -21.79 48.94
N ALA A 82 11.16 -23.10 48.64
CA ALA A 82 12.35 -23.79 48.17
C ALA A 82 12.23 -24.15 46.67
N THR A 83 13.02 -25.11 46.19
CA THR A 83 12.98 -25.54 44.78
C THR A 83 11.65 -26.21 44.43
N TRP A 84 11.12 -25.91 43.24
CA TRP A 84 9.98 -26.61 42.67
C TRP A 84 10.44 -27.88 41.93
N VAL A 85 9.76 -29.00 42.13
CA VAL A 85 10.10 -30.29 41.50
C VAL A 85 8.90 -30.86 40.75
N ARG A 86 9.12 -31.29 39.51
CA ARG A 86 8.08 -31.87 38.65
C ARG A 86 7.48 -33.12 39.32
N GLY A 87 6.17 -33.10 39.55
CA GLY A 87 5.42 -34.18 40.22
C GLY A 87 5.27 -34.02 41.74
N LEU A 88 6.16 -33.27 42.41
CA LEU A 88 6.10 -33.02 43.86
C LEU A 88 5.63 -31.59 44.19
N GLY A 89 5.66 -30.68 43.23
CA GLY A 89 5.22 -29.30 43.37
C GLY A 89 6.24 -28.42 44.10
N GLN A 90 5.73 -27.42 44.81
CA GLN A 90 6.53 -26.41 45.50
C GLN A 90 7.03 -26.93 46.86
N GLY A 91 8.35 -26.99 47.06
CA GLY A 91 8.96 -27.33 48.36
C GLY A 91 9.03 -26.14 49.32
N TYR A 92 9.15 -26.42 50.62
CA TYR A 92 9.30 -25.45 51.70
C TYR A 92 10.41 -25.86 52.66
N VAL A 93 11.14 -24.87 53.19
CA VAL A 93 12.16 -25.08 54.22
C VAL A 93 11.94 -24.12 55.38
N LEU A 94 12.42 -24.51 56.56
CA LEU A 94 12.31 -23.73 57.78
C LEU A 94 13.18 -22.46 57.71
N THR A 95 12.70 -21.38 58.31
CA THR A 95 13.50 -20.17 58.54
C THR A 95 14.08 -20.16 59.97
N PRO A 96 15.04 -19.28 60.28
CA PRO A 96 15.48 -19.05 61.66
C PRO A 96 14.30 -18.69 62.60
N GLU A 97 13.35 -17.88 62.12
CA GLU A 97 12.15 -17.48 62.87
C GLU A 97 11.20 -18.68 63.10
N GLY A 98 11.03 -19.55 62.10
CA GLY A 98 10.27 -20.79 62.27
C GLY A 98 10.92 -21.77 63.25
N THR A 99 12.25 -21.80 63.29
CA THR A 99 13.02 -22.58 64.27
C THR A 99 12.84 -22.04 65.68
N ALA A 100 12.84 -20.71 65.85
CA ALA A 100 12.56 -20.06 67.12
C ALA A 100 11.11 -20.29 67.59
N ALA A 101 10.14 -20.26 66.66
CA ALA A 101 8.73 -20.53 66.95
C ALA A 101 8.49 -21.98 67.45
N LEU A 102 9.24 -22.96 66.95
CA LEU A 102 9.14 -24.37 67.40
C LEU A 102 9.75 -24.63 68.78
N THR A 103 10.70 -23.80 69.22
CA THR A 103 11.44 -24.00 70.48
C THR A 103 10.88 -23.19 71.65
N GLY A 104 9.76 -22.48 71.46
CA GLY A 104 9.07 -21.73 72.52
C GLY A 104 9.82 -20.50 73.03
N ARG A 105 10.90 -20.09 72.38
CA ARG A 105 11.65 -18.85 72.71
C ARG A 105 11.06 -17.67 71.95
N ALA A 106 9.91 -17.17 72.40
CA ALA A 106 9.46 -15.83 72.03
C ALA A 106 10.34 -14.80 72.76
N GLY A 107 11.39 -14.33 72.10
CA GLY A 107 12.36 -13.39 72.66
C GLY A 107 12.69 -12.25 71.70
N SER A 108 12.06 -11.11 71.96
CA SER A 108 12.53 -9.72 71.81
C SER A 108 13.80 -9.37 70.99
N ALA A 109 13.59 -8.39 70.10
CA ALA A 109 14.48 -7.27 69.72
C ALA A 109 15.29 -7.36 68.38
N PRO A 110 15.56 -6.20 67.73
CA PRO A 110 15.86 -6.08 66.30
C PRO A 110 17.35 -5.96 65.94
N SER A 111 17.66 -6.03 64.63
CA SER A 111 18.99 -5.93 63.98
C SER A 111 19.76 -7.27 64.00
N GLU A 112 20.28 -7.82 62.90
CA GLU A 112 21.23 -7.21 61.96
C GLU A 112 21.10 -7.82 60.56
N ARG A 113 21.36 -7.00 59.53
CA ARG A 113 21.73 -7.49 58.21
C ARG A 113 23.10 -8.17 58.30
N THR A 114 23.14 -9.49 58.43
CA THR A 114 24.38 -10.24 58.21
C THR A 114 24.45 -10.64 56.74
N ALA A 115 25.45 -10.08 56.06
CA ALA A 115 25.78 -10.38 54.67
C ALA A 115 26.06 -11.88 54.48
N ALA A 116 25.47 -12.46 53.42
CA ALA A 116 25.85 -13.77 52.93
C ALA A 116 27.22 -13.71 52.23
N PRO A 117 27.98 -14.83 52.17
CA PRO A 117 29.38 -14.84 51.79
C PRO A 117 29.59 -14.50 50.33
N ALA A 118 30.75 -13.93 50.03
CA ALA A 118 31.20 -13.55 48.70
C ALA A 118 31.07 -14.72 47.70
N LEU A 119 30.15 -14.58 46.75
CA LEU A 119 30.23 -15.24 45.46
C LEU A 119 30.92 -14.28 44.51
N THR A 120 32.16 -14.62 44.20
CA THR A 120 32.91 -14.14 43.05
C THR A 120 32.08 -14.41 41.79
N GLU A 121 31.56 -13.35 41.18
CA GLU A 121 31.78 -13.00 39.77
C GLU A 121 30.84 -11.86 39.38
N THR A 122 31.44 -10.85 38.76
CA THR A 122 30.80 -9.66 38.22
C THR A 122 29.73 -10.02 37.19
N SER A 123 28.48 -9.72 37.51
CA SER A 123 27.48 -9.31 36.53
C SER A 123 26.54 -8.35 37.22
N GLU A 124 26.55 -7.09 36.78
CA GLU A 124 25.57 -6.09 37.21
C GLU A 124 24.17 -6.61 36.90
N VAL A 125 23.51 -7.18 37.91
CA VAL A 125 22.10 -7.58 37.80
C VAL A 125 21.29 -6.29 37.83
N SER A 126 20.81 -5.88 36.65
CA SER A 126 19.86 -4.78 36.49
C SER A 126 18.72 -4.92 37.52
N PRO A 127 18.28 -3.84 38.20
CA PRO A 127 17.27 -3.91 39.26
C PRO A 127 15.93 -4.53 38.81
N ASN A 128 15.70 -4.68 37.51
CA ASN A 128 14.52 -5.33 36.93
C ASN A 128 14.76 -6.78 36.48
N ALA A 129 15.89 -7.41 36.80
CA ALA A 129 16.22 -8.75 36.31
C ALA A 129 15.20 -9.85 36.68
N PRO A 130 14.58 -9.86 37.88
CA PRO A 130 13.52 -10.82 38.20
C PRO A 130 12.26 -10.62 37.35
N GLU A 131 11.82 -9.36 37.19
CA GLU A 131 10.68 -9.00 36.33
C GLU A 131 10.95 -9.28 34.86
N GLN A 132 12.17 -9.04 34.37
CA GLN A 132 12.57 -9.36 33.01
C GLN A 132 12.64 -10.88 32.76
N THR A 133 13.00 -11.66 33.78
CA THR A 133 13.03 -13.12 33.70
C THR A 133 11.62 -13.70 33.71
N ALA A 134 10.73 -13.21 34.58
CA ALA A 134 9.31 -13.56 34.58
C ALA A 134 8.60 -13.09 33.28
N ALA A 135 8.89 -11.88 32.80
CA ALA A 135 8.35 -11.38 31.54
C ALA A 135 8.81 -12.22 30.34
N ARG A 136 10.06 -12.71 30.32
CA ARG A 136 10.54 -13.63 29.29
C ARG A 136 9.81 -14.96 29.31
N GLN A 137 9.45 -15.47 30.49
CA GLN A 137 8.67 -16.70 30.65
C GLN A 137 7.27 -16.58 30.02
N PHE A 138 6.61 -15.43 30.17
CA PHE A 138 5.30 -15.12 29.53
C PHE A 138 5.43 -14.45 28.15
N GLY A 139 6.65 -14.34 27.62
CA GLY A 139 6.91 -13.69 26.35
C GLY A 139 6.63 -12.18 26.26
N LEU A 140 6.41 -11.50 27.39
CA LEU A 140 6.12 -10.07 27.52
C LEU A 140 7.34 -9.20 27.14
N ASN A 141 7.09 -8.12 26.40
CA ASN A 141 8.10 -7.13 26.03
C ASN A 141 7.95 -5.88 26.89
N LEU A 142 8.71 -5.79 27.99
CA LEU A 142 8.68 -4.66 28.93
C LEU A 142 9.26 -3.33 28.38
N ARG A 143 9.56 -3.24 27.08
CA ARG A 143 9.98 -1.98 26.46
C ARG A 143 8.78 -1.04 26.36
N THR A 144 9.03 0.26 26.52
CA THR A 144 8.02 1.31 26.32
C THR A 144 7.27 1.08 24.99
N PRO A 145 5.93 1.07 25.01
CA PRO A 145 5.15 0.98 23.79
C PRO A 145 5.34 2.25 22.97
N VAL A 146 5.68 2.08 21.68
CA VAL A 146 5.98 3.19 20.76
C VAL A 146 5.15 3.06 19.49
N PHE A 147 4.86 1.84 19.03
CA PHE A 147 4.09 1.64 17.81
C PHE A 147 2.66 2.20 17.93
N VAL A 148 1.96 1.89 19.02
CA VAL A 148 0.58 2.33 19.21
C VAL A 148 0.47 3.86 19.32
N PRO A 149 1.27 4.57 20.14
CA PRO A 149 1.30 6.03 20.12
C PRO A 149 1.60 6.63 18.74
N ILE A 150 2.56 6.06 17.99
CA ILE A 150 2.86 6.54 16.63
C ILE A 150 1.64 6.40 15.72
N MET A 151 0.94 5.26 15.76
CA MET A 151 -0.25 5.04 14.95
C MET A 151 -1.40 5.98 15.34
N LEU A 152 -1.62 6.22 16.64
CA LEU A 152 -2.61 7.20 17.10
C LEU A 152 -2.30 8.60 16.54
N VAL A 153 -1.06 9.06 16.70
CA VAL A 153 -0.62 10.38 16.22
C VAL A 153 -0.73 10.47 14.69
N ALA A 154 -0.31 9.44 13.96
CA ALA A 154 -0.36 9.42 12.51
C ALA A 154 -1.80 9.56 11.98
N ASN A 155 -2.74 8.78 12.52
CA ASN A 155 -4.14 8.81 12.12
C ASN A 155 -4.82 10.15 12.45
N VAL A 156 -4.60 10.67 13.66
CA VAL A 156 -5.15 11.97 14.06
C VAL A 156 -4.56 13.09 13.21
N SER A 157 -3.25 13.09 12.99
CA SER A 157 -2.57 14.11 12.17
C SER A 157 -3.08 14.08 10.73
N TRP A 158 -3.25 12.89 10.14
CA TRP A 158 -3.74 12.76 8.77
C TRP A 158 -5.20 13.21 8.63
N PHE A 159 -6.03 12.92 9.63
CA PHE A 159 -7.40 13.45 9.68
C PHE A 159 -7.42 14.98 9.80
N CYS A 160 -6.52 15.57 10.60
CA CYS A 160 -6.37 17.03 10.69
C CYS A 160 -5.96 17.64 9.34
N VAL A 161 -5.08 17.00 8.57
CA VAL A 161 -4.73 17.43 7.21
C VAL A 161 -5.97 17.41 6.30
N GLY A 162 -6.79 16.36 6.38
CA GLY A 162 -8.07 16.28 5.66
C GLY A 162 -9.03 17.39 6.05
N ALA A 163 -9.20 17.65 7.35
CA ALA A 163 -10.08 18.70 7.87
C ALA A 163 -9.60 20.10 7.45
N PHE A 164 -8.29 20.35 7.48
CA PHE A 164 -7.69 21.58 6.99
C PHE A 164 -7.91 21.76 5.49
N ALA A 165 -7.68 20.70 4.70
CA ALA A 165 -7.94 20.73 3.26
C ALA A 165 -9.42 20.94 2.93
N ALA A 166 -10.34 20.43 3.75
CA ALA A 166 -11.77 20.71 3.62
C ALA A 166 -12.07 22.19 3.87
N ALA A 167 -11.49 22.78 4.92
CA ALA A 167 -11.69 24.18 5.28
C ALA A 167 -11.15 25.18 4.23
N GLN A 168 -10.10 24.79 3.49
CA GLN A 168 -9.49 25.62 2.44
C GLN A 168 -10.19 25.52 1.08
N GLY A 169 -11.05 24.52 0.88
CA GLY A 169 -11.75 24.31 -0.40
C GLY A 169 -13.21 24.76 -0.35
N ASP A 170 -14.02 24.25 -1.30
CA ASP A 170 -15.47 24.51 -1.37
C ASP A 170 -16.28 23.74 -0.31
N GLY A 171 -15.59 23.01 0.59
CA GLY A 171 -16.18 22.12 1.58
C GLY A 171 -16.47 22.83 2.89
N SER A 172 -17.65 22.57 3.47
CA SER A 172 -17.86 22.87 4.89
C SER A 172 -17.04 21.89 5.72
N ILE A 173 -16.11 22.40 6.54
CA ILE A 173 -15.36 21.59 7.53
C ILE A 173 -16.33 20.75 8.37
N ASN A 174 -17.51 21.29 8.71
CA ASN A 174 -18.53 20.57 9.48
C ASN A 174 -19.02 19.31 8.75
N ARG A 175 -19.13 19.36 7.42
CA ARG A 175 -19.54 18.22 6.61
C ARG A 175 -18.45 17.15 6.53
N TYR A 176 -17.17 17.55 6.46
CA TYR A 176 -16.06 16.62 6.57
C TYR A 176 -16.03 15.94 7.94
N LEU A 177 -16.20 16.71 9.02
CA LEU A 177 -16.21 16.19 10.38
C LEU A 177 -17.42 15.28 10.64
N ALA A 178 -18.59 15.55 10.06
CA ALA A 178 -19.78 14.72 10.27
C ALA A 178 -19.81 13.48 9.37
N GLU A 179 -19.52 13.64 8.08
CA GLU A 179 -19.82 12.63 7.04
C GLU A 179 -18.59 12.20 6.25
N GLY A 180 -17.42 12.81 6.46
CA GLY A 180 -16.24 12.59 5.62
C GLY A 180 -16.40 13.12 4.18
N GLN A 181 -17.31 14.06 3.94
CA GLN A 181 -17.55 14.61 2.60
C GLN A 181 -16.70 15.86 2.31
N PRO A 182 -16.38 16.15 1.03
CA PRO A 182 -16.76 15.40 -0.16
C PRO A 182 -15.91 14.14 -0.40
N ALA A 183 -16.51 13.12 -1.01
CA ALA A 183 -15.84 11.89 -1.46
C ALA A 183 -14.51 12.13 -2.23
N SER A 184 -14.46 13.16 -3.08
CA SER A 184 -13.26 13.52 -3.83
C SER A 184 -12.08 13.93 -2.94
N LEU A 185 -12.34 14.53 -1.77
CA LEU A 185 -11.31 14.83 -0.79
C LEU A 185 -10.77 13.54 -0.16
N LEU A 186 -11.63 12.58 0.21
CA LEU A 186 -11.20 11.28 0.73
C LEU A 186 -10.29 10.55 -0.25
N HIS A 187 -10.67 10.52 -1.54
CA HIS A 187 -9.82 9.97 -2.60
C HIS A 187 -8.48 10.71 -2.65
N ARG A 188 -8.48 12.04 -2.66
CA ARG A 188 -7.24 12.82 -2.73
C ARG A 188 -6.29 12.55 -1.56
N ILE A 189 -6.81 12.29 -0.36
CA ILE A 189 -6.00 12.00 0.84
C ILE A 189 -5.71 10.51 1.05
N GLY A 190 -6.06 9.64 0.11
CA GLY A 190 -5.60 8.25 0.10
C GLY A 190 -6.64 7.18 0.43
N ALA A 191 -7.95 7.48 0.38
CA ALA A 191 -8.98 6.44 0.33
C ALA A 191 -8.87 5.65 -0.98
N VAL A 192 -9.48 4.46 -1.01
CA VAL A 192 -9.41 3.55 -2.16
C VAL A 192 -10.79 3.21 -2.72
N THR A 193 -10.86 3.14 -4.05
CA THR A 193 -11.94 2.52 -4.83
C THR A 193 -11.37 1.56 -5.86
N GLY A 194 -12.22 0.73 -6.46
CA GLY A 194 -11.83 -0.19 -7.53
C GLY A 194 -11.29 0.52 -8.77
N GLY A 195 -11.79 1.73 -9.08
CA GLY A 195 -11.26 2.55 -10.18
C GLY A 195 -9.80 2.96 -9.96
N ASP A 196 -9.43 3.31 -8.73
CA ASP A 196 -8.05 3.67 -8.39
C ASP A 196 -7.10 2.46 -8.57
N LEU A 197 -7.57 1.25 -8.24
CA LEU A 197 -6.81 0.01 -8.43
C LEU A 197 -6.61 -0.33 -9.91
N LEU A 198 -7.62 -0.10 -10.76
CA LEU A 198 -7.49 -0.23 -12.22
C LEU A 198 -6.51 0.78 -12.81
N ASN A 199 -6.38 1.96 -12.19
CA ASN A 199 -5.37 2.97 -12.54
C ASN A 199 -3.96 2.65 -11.99
N GLY A 200 -3.77 1.53 -11.29
CA GLY A 200 -2.47 1.12 -10.74
C GLY A 200 -2.12 1.73 -9.40
N GLU A 201 -3.05 2.38 -8.70
CA GLU A 201 -2.80 3.06 -7.42
C GLU A 201 -2.88 2.09 -6.21
N TRP A 202 -2.18 0.96 -6.28
CA TRP A 202 -2.22 -0.14 -5.29
C TRP A 202 -1.79 0.26 -3.88
N TRP A 203 -0.96 1.31 -3.75
CA TRP A 203 -0.55 1.88 -2.47
C TRP A 203 -1.74 2.31 -1.60
N ARG A 204 -2.89 2.58 -2.24
CA ARG A 204 -4.12 2.98 -1.55
C ARG A 204 -4.72 1.92 -0.65
N LEU A 205 -4.43 0.64 -0.91
CA LEU A 205 -4.84 -0.45 -0.01
C LEU A 205 -4.24 -0.30 1.39
N LEU A 206 -3.08 0.35 1.51
CA LEU A 206 -2.46 0.65 2.81
C LEU A 206 -2.77 2.06 3.28
N SER A 207 -2.75 3.08 2.40
CA SER A 207 -3.06 4.45 2.84
C SER A 207 -4.49 4.63 3.31
N ALA A 208 -5.44 3.83 2.79
CA ALA A 208 -6.83 3.84 3.24
C ALA A 208 -6.95 3.56 4.74
N CYS A 209 -5.99 2.84 5.35
CA CYS A 209 -5.94 2.61 6.80
C CYS A 209 -5.74 3.89 7.62
N PHE A 210 -5.29 4.99 7.00
CA PHE A 210 -5.05 6.28 7.67
C PHE A 210 -6.16 7.31 7.41
N VAL A 211 -7.01 7.07 6.41
CA VAL A 211 -8.13 7.94 6.06
C VAL A 211 -9.36 7.56 6.89
N HIS A 212 -10.13 8.54 7.36
CA HIS A 212 -11.33 8.29 8.16
C HIS A 212 -12.52 9.08 7.64
N ILE A 213 -13.69 8.44 7.67
CA ILE A 213 -14.96 9.01 7.22
C ILE A 213 -15.65 9.67 8.42
N GLY A 214 -15.33 10.95 8.65
CA GLY A 214 -15.86 11.72 9.77
C GLY A 214 -15.16 11.48 11.11
N LEU A 215 -15.44 12.37 12.06
CA LEU A 215 -14.81 12.44 13.37
C LEU A 215 -15.22 11.27 14.26
N LEU A 216 -16.49 10.87 14.25
CA LEU A 216 -16.95 9.74 15.06
C LEU A 216 -16.25 8.44 14.66
N HIS A 217 -16.04 8.23 13.36
CA HIS A 217 -15.32 7.08 12.85
C HIS A 217 -13.84 7.10 13.28
N LEU A 218 -13.17 8.26 13.21
CA LEU A 218 -11.82 8.42 13.76
C LEU A 218 -11.78 8.09 15.26
N LEU A 219 -12.66 8.71 16.05
CA LEU A 219 -12.67 8.54 17.50
C LEU A 219 -12.91 7.08 17.91
N ALA A 220 -13.83 6.37 17.22
CA ALA A 220 -14.07 4.96 17.46
C ALA A 220 -12.82 4.10 17.20
N ASN A 221 -12.12 4.32 16.08
CA ASN A 221 -10.88 3.60 15.76
C ASN A 221 -9.77 3.92 16.77
N MET A 222 -9.56 5.20 17.09
CA MET A 222 -8.51 5.61 18.01
C MET A 222 -8.79 5.11 19.44
N PHE A 223 -10.05 5.09 19.86
CA PHE A 223 -10.45 4.49 21.13
C PHE A 223 -10.15 2.98 21.15
N ALA A 224 -10.56 2.24 20.12
CA ALA A 224 -10.30 0.81 20.03
C ALA A 224 -8.78 0.49 20.01
N LEU A 225 -8.01 1.26 19.23
CA LEU A 225 -6.56 1.14 19.16
C LEU A 225 -5.89 1.49 20.49
N ALA A 226 -6.34 2.52 21.20
CA ALA A 226 -5.81 2.91 22.51
C ALA A 226 -6.15 1.89 23.61
N MET A 227 -7.31 1.22 23.52
CA MET A 227 -7.73 0.20 24.49
C MET A 227 -7.00 -1.13 24.32
N MET A 228 -6.87 -1.62 23.08
CA MET A 228 -6.32 -2.96 22.81
C MET A 228 -4.86 -2.94 22.39
N GLY A 229 -4.45 -1.89 21.69
CA GLY A 229 -3.11 -1.75 21.11
C GLY A 229 -1.99 -1.86 22.15
N PRO A 230 -2.01 -1.13 23.28
CA PRO A 230 -0.91 -1.16 24.24
C PRO A 230 -0.68 -2.56 24.82
N LEU A 231 -1.75 -3.29 25.12
CA LEU A 231 -1.66 -4.67 25.55
C LEU A 231 -1.08 -5.56 24.44
N ALA A 232 -1.53 -5.40 23.20
CA ALA A 232 -0.99 -6.15 22.07
C ALA A 232 0.50 -5.84 21.83
N GLU A 233 0.93 -4.59 22.01
CA GLU A 233 2.33 -4.18 21.85
C GLU A 233 3.21 -4.78 22.96
N LEU A 234 2.68 -4.84 24.19
CA LEU A 234 3.33 -5.50 25.31
C LEU A 234 3.53 -7.00 25.04
N LEU A 235 2.51 -7.68 24.50
CA LEU A 235 2.54 -9.14 24.28
C LEU A 235 3.39 -9.54 23.07
N TRP A 236 3.26 -8.82 21.94
CA TRP A 236 3.92 -9.18 20.68
C TRP A 236 5.25 -8.44 20.45
N GLY A 237 5.39 -7.25 21.05
CA GLY A 237 6.44 -6.30 20.73
C GLY A 237 6.17 -5.51 19.45
N ARG A 238 6.74 -4.30 19.38
CA ARG A 238 6.50 -3.31 18.30
C ARG A 238 6.59 -3.84 16.87
N TRP A 239 7.60 -4.66 16.56
CA TRP A 239 7.82 -5.13 15.18
C TRP A 239 6.81 -6.19 14.76
N ARG A 240 6.49 -7.14 15.64
CA ARG A 240 5.48 -8.16 15.35
C ARG A 240 4.09 -7.56 15.29
N LEU A 241 3.78 -6.63 16.20
CA LEU A 241 2.53 -5.89 16.15
C LEU A 241 2.41 -5.06 14.86
N ALA A 242 3.49 -4.40 14.42
CA ALA A 242 3.51 -3.68 13.16
C ALA A 242 3.24 -4.62 11.96
N THR A 243 3.86 -5.80 11.93
CA THR A 243 3.58 -6.82 10.90
C THR A 243 2.11 -7.26 10.92
N ILE A 244 1.56 -7.56 12.10
CA ILE A 244 0.14 -7.92 12.26
C ILE A 244 -0.75 -6.80 11.73
N TYR A 245 -0.50 -5.55 12.15
CA TYR A 245 -1.28 -4.39 11.74
C TYR A 245 -1.28 -4.19 10.22
N ILE A 246 -0.10 -4.24 9.58
CA ILE A 246 0.04 -4.03 8.14
C ILE A 246 -0.62 -5.15 7.35
N ILE A 247 -0.38 -6.41 7.72
CA ILE A 247 -0.98 -7.56 7.03
C ILE A 247 -2.51 -7.54 7.18
N SER A 248 -3.02 -7.22 8.38
CA SER A 248 -4.46 -7.12 8.62
C SER A 248 -5.11 -5.96 7.88
N GLY A 249 -4.47 -4.78 7.83
CA GLY A 249 -4.95 -3.65 7.05
C GLY A 249 -5.03 -3.95 5.55
N LEU A 250 -3.97 -4.59 5.01
CA LEU A 250 -3.95 -5.03 3.61
C LEU A 250 -5.02 -6.09 3.34
N ALA A 251 -5.11 -7.13 4.15
CA ALA A 251 -6.05 -8.22 3.96
C ALA A 251 -7.52 -7.75 4.06
N GLY A 252 -7.81 -6.87 5.02
CA GLY A 252 -9.11 -6.22 5.14
C GLY A 252 -9.44 -5.40 3.90
N SER A 253 -8.51 -4.57 3.43
CA SER A 253 -8.71 -3.76 2.23
C SER A 253 -8.90 -4.60 0.97
N CYS A 254 -8.13 -5.68 0.83
CA CYS A 254 -8.29 -6.63 -0.27
C CYS A 254 -9.66 -7.31 -0.25
N LEU A 255 -10.12 -7.78 0.91
CA LEU A 255 -11.41 -8.46 1.00
C LEU A 255 -12.57 -7.49 0.74
N ALA A 256 -12.53 -6.29 1.31
CA ALA A 256 -13.54 -5.26 1.04
C ALA A 256 -13.59 -4.86 -0.44
N MET A 257 -12.45 -4.59 -1.09
CA MET A 257 -12.40 -4.24 -2.52
C MET A 257 -12.78 -5.41 -3.43
N SER A 258 -12.59 -6.65 -3.00
CA SER A 258 -13.05 -7.82 -3.78
C SER A 258 -14.58 -7.86 -3.92
N SER A 259 -15.31 -7.34 -2.94
CA SER A 259 -16.77 -7.41 -2.83
C SER A 259 -17.49 -6.08 -3.08
N GLN A 260 -16.82 -4.93 -2.90
CA GLN A 260 -17.42 -3.60 -3.02
C GLN A 260 -16.52 -2.62 -3.80
N PRO A 261 -16.23 -2.87 -5.09
CA PRO A 261 -15.29 -2.05 -5.87
C PRO A 261 -15.75 -0.62 -6.14
N ASP A 262 -17.05 -0.35 -6.10
CA ASP A 262 -17.59 1.00 -6.30
C ASP A 262 -17.69 1.81 -4.98
N ALA A 263 -17.44 1.18 -3.83
CA ALA A 263 -17.49 1.84 -2.52
C ALA A 263 -16.15 2.51 -2.19
N ILE A 264 -16.22 3.66 -1.53
CA ILE A 264 -15.03 4.33 -0.98
C ILE A 264 -14.66 3.65 0.32
N LEU A 265 -13.49 3.01 0.33
CA LEU A 265 -12.96 2.37 1.52
C LEU A 265 -11.92 3.27 2.20
N ALA A 266 -12.13 3.49 3.49
CA ALA A 266 -11.23 4.23 4.38
C ALA A 266 -11.46 3.78 5.83
N GLY A 267 -10.40 3.66 6.61
CA GLY A 267 -10.42 3.41 8.04
C GLY A 267 -9.37 2.41 8.49
N ALA A 268 -8.82 2.61 9.70
CA ALA A 268 -7.87 1.70 10.33
C ALA A 268 -8.51 0.38 10.82
N SER A 269 -9.84 0.26 10.75
CA SER A 269 -10.60 -0.73 11.50
C SER A 269 -10.27 -2.18 11.13
N GLY A 270 -9.97 -2.49 9.87
CA GLY A 270 -9.50 -3.83 9.47
C GLY A 270 -8.19 -4.23 10.17
N ALA A 271 -7.25 -3.29 10.29
CA ALA A 271 -6.01 -3.52 11.03
C ALA A 271 -6.25 -3.68 12.54
N ILE A 272 -7.19 -2.91 13.11
CA ILE A 272 -7.59 -3.01 14.52
C ILE A 272 -8.30 -4.34 14.82
N TRP A 273 -9.12 -4.85 13.90
CA TRP A 273 -9.67 -6.20 13.98
C TRP A 273 -8.57 -7.26 14.03
N GLY A 274 -7.50 -7.05 13.26
CA GLY A 274 -6.28 -7.85 13.35
C GLY A 274 -5.61 -7.82 14.73
N ILE A 275 -5.56 -6.65 15.37
CA ILE A 275 -5.07 -6.52 16.75
C ILE A 275 -5.96 -7.31 17.71
N LEU A 276 -7.28 -7.15 17.62
CA LEU A 276 -8.22 -7.86 18.49
C LEU A 276 -8.07 -9.38 18.36
N THR A 277 -8.02 -9.90 17.14
CA THR A 277 -7.84 -11.35 16.92
C THR A 277 -6.43 -11.82 17.24
N SER A 278 -5.41 -10.95 17.20
CA SER A 278 -4.07 -11.28 17.71
C SER A 278 -4.06 -11.50 19.21
N LEU A 279 -4.86 -10.74 19.97
CA LEU A 279 -5.01 -10.92 21.41
C LEU A 279 -5.73 -12.24 21.73
N LEU A 280 -6.75 -12.59 20.94
CA LEU A 280 -7.41 -13.89 21.01
C LEU A 280 -6.43 -15.03 20.71
N ALA A 281 -5.64 -14.92 19.64
CA ALA A 281 -4.61 -15.90 19.28
C ALA A 281 -3.58 -16.05 20.41
N TRP A 282 -3.11 -14.94 20.97
CA TRP A 282 -2.18 -14.95 22.11
C TRP A 282 -2.79 -15.69 23.31
N LEU A 283 -4.02 -15.33 23.70
CA LEU A 283 -4.69 -16.00 24.81
C LEU A 283 -4.86 -17.50 24.56
N MET A 284 -5.19 -17.93 23.34
CA MET A 284 -5.30 -19.35 22.99
C MET A 284 -3.96 -20.08 23.10
N LEU A 285 -2.86 -19.44 22.70
CA LEU A 285 -1.53 -20.02 22.72
C LEU A 285 -0.96 -20.15 24.13
N PHE A 286 -1.23 -19.16 25.00
CA PHE A 286 -0.60 -19.04 26.32
C PHE A 286 -1.59 -19.24 27.48
N ARG A 287 -2.83 -19.69 27.22
CA ARG A 287 -3.88 -19.88 28.23
C ARG A 287 -3.42 -20.72 29.42
N SER A 288 -2.70 -21.81 29.14
CA SER A 288 -2.25 -22.76 30.16
C SER A 288 -1.16 -22.21 31.08
N GLU A 289 -0.51 -21.11 30.69
CA GLU A 289 0.52 -20.45 31.48
C GLU A 289 -0.07 -19.43 32.47
N LEU A 290 -1.32 -19.01 32.25
CA LEU A 290 -2.01 -18.05 33.11
C LEU A 290 -2.79 -18.74 34.23
N PRO A 291 -2.93 -18.09 35.41
CA PRO A 291 -3.90 -18.51 36.41
C PRO A 291 -5.31 -18.61 35.81
N VAL A 292 -6.07 -19.63 36.22
CA VAL A 292 -7.38 -19.96 35.63
C VAL A 292 -8.35 -18.76 35.72
N GLU A 293 -8.31 -18.04 36.83
CA GLU A 293 -9.14 -16.86 37.09
C GLU A 293 -8.78 -15.71 36.14
N VAL A 294 -7.49 -15.47 35.94
CA VAL A 294 -6.98 -14.41 35.04
C VAL A 294 -7.33 -14.75 33.59
N ALA A 295 -7.08 -16.00 33.18
CA ALA A 295 -7.38 -16.47 31.84
C ALA A 295 -8.88 -16.47 31.54
N GLY A 296 -9.73 -16.76 32.53
CA GLY A 296 -11.19 -16.68 32.44
C GLY A 296 -11.67 -15.24 32.26
N GLU A 297 -11.20 -14.32 33.10
CA GLU A 297 -11.58 -12.91 33.03
C GLU A 297 -11.11 -12.24 31.73
N TRP A 298 -9.88 -12.52 31.29
CA TRP A 298 -9.38 -12.02 30.00
C TRP A 298 -10.15 -12.58 28.82
N ALA A 299 -10.47 -13.88 28.83
CA ALA A 299 -11.32 -14.48 27.80
C ALA A 299 -12.66 -13.78 27.73
N ARG A 300 -13.33 -13.56 28.88
CA ARG A 300 -14.63 -12.88 28.95
C ARG A 300 -14.56 -11.46 28.39
N ARG A 301 -13.53 -10.68 28.74
CA ARG A 301 -13.33 -9.31 28.24
C ARG A 301 -13.07 -9.28 26.73
N LEU A 302 -12.20 -10.15 26.22
CA LEU A 302 -11.92 -10.23 24.79
C LEU A 302 -13.13 -10.72 23.99
N TRP A 303 -13.88 -11.68 24.52
CA TRP A 303 -15.13 -12.13 23.91
C TRP A 303 -16.19 -11.03 23.86
N LEU A 304 -16.37 -10.28 24.95
CA LEU A 304 -17.26 -9.13 24.97
C LEU A 304 -16.83 -8.08 23.94
N ALA A 305 -15.54 -7.74 23.90
CA ALA A 305 -15.00 -6.81 22.90
C ALA A 305 -15.24 -7.32 21.47
N PHE A 306 -15.03 -8.62 21.22
CA PHE A 306 -15.29 -9.25 19.94
C PHE A 306 -16.75 -9.16 19.53
N LEU A 307 -17.69 -9.53 20.40
CA LEU A 307 -19.12 -9.48 20.10
C LEU A 307 -19.62 -8.05 19.85
N LEU A 308 -19.17 -7.09 20.66
CA LEU A 308 -19.53 -5.67 20.47
C LEU A 308 -18.99 -5.13 19.14
N ASN A 309 -17.71 -5.39 18.83
CA ASN A 309 -17.14 -4.98 17.55
C ASN A 309 -17.83 -5.70 16.38
N ALA A 310 -18.12 -6.99 16.50
CA ALA A 310 -18.84 -7.75 15.49
C ALA A 310 -20.22 -7.13 15.19
N GLY A 311 -20.96 -6.72 16.23
CA GLY A 311 -22.23 -6.00 16.06
C GLY A 311 -22.05 -4.68 15.30
N VAL A 312 -21.01 -3.90 15.65
CA VAL A 312 -20.68 -2.65 14.95
C VAL A 312 -20.32 -2.89 13.47
N SER A 313 -19.67 -4.02 13.15
CA SER A 313 -19.29 -4.38 11.76
C SER A 313 -20.47 -4.40 10.79
N PHE A 314 -21.68 -4.72 11.27
CA PHE A 314 -22.87 -4.84 10.45
C PHE A 314 -23.71 -3.56 10.39
N LEU A 315 -23.25 -2.47 11.01
CA LEU A 315 -23.92 -1.17 10.90
C LEU A 315 -23.75 -0.60 9.47
N PRO A 316 -24.75 0.13 8.95
CA PRO A 316 -24.64 0.79 7.65
C PRO A 316 -23.42 1.72 7.59
N GLY A 317 -22.66 1.64 6.50
CA GLY A 317 -21.43 2.43 6.31
C GLY A 317 -20.18 1.82 6.96
N VAL A 318 -20.28 0.66 7.61
CA VAL A 318 -19.14 -0.10 8.15
C VAL A 318 -18.87 -1.32 7.26
N SER A 319 -17.61 -1.54 6.87
CA SER A 319 -17.25 -2.71 6.07
C SER A 319 -16.97 -3.92 6.96
N TRP A 320 -17.95 -4.82 7.08
CA TRP A 320 -17.76 -6.11 7.74
C TRP A 320 -16.73 -6.98 7.00
N GLU A 321 -16.57 -6.82 5.68
CA GLU A 321 -15.56 -7.51 4.87
C GLU A 321 -14.15 -7.10 5.29
N ALA A 322 -13.91 -5.79 5.48
CA ALA A 322 -12.62 -5.30 5.95
C ALA A 322 -12.28 -5.86 7.34
N HIS A 323 -13.28 -5.93 8.22
CA HIS A 323 -13.15 -6.47 9.57
C HIS A 323 -12.87 -7.98 9.55
N LEU A 324 -13.60 -8.75 8.75
CA LEU A 324 -13.39 -10.19 8.59
C LEU A 324 -12.00 -10.48 8.01
N GLY A 325 -11.63 -9.82 6.92
CA GLY A 325 -10.35 -10.02 6.25
C GLY A 325 -9.17 -9.68 7.16
N GLY A 326 -9.24 -8.53 7.83
CA GLY A 326 -8.22 -8.10 8.78
C GLY A 326 -8.13 -8.97 10.02
N GLY A 327 -9.28 -9.39 10.57
CA GLY A 327 -9.37 -10.29 11.72
C GLY A 327 -8.79 -11.68 11.43
N VAL A 328 -9.17 -12.31 10.32
CA VAL A 328 -8.64 -13.62 9.89
C VAL A 328 -7.13 -13.53 9.67
N ALA A 329 -6.67 -12.54 8.90
CA ALA A 329 -5.25 -12.37 8.62
C ALA A 329 -4.44 -12.06 9.89
N GLY A 330 -4.99 -11.28 10.81
CA GLY A 330 -4.33 -10.96 12.08
C GLY A 330 -4.18 -12.17 12.99
N PHE A 331 -5.21 -13.01 13.08
CA PHE A 331 -5.17 -14.28 13.82
C PHE A 331 -4.09 -15.21 13.25
N VAL A 332 -4.10 -15.41 11.93
CA VAL A 332 -3.13 -16.27 11.22
C VAL A 332 -1.71 -15.71 11.35
N ALA A 333 -1.50 -14.43 11.07
CA ALA A 333 -0.18 -13.79 11.18
C ALA A 333 0.39 -13.91 12.60
N SER A 334 -0.45 -13.77 13.63
CA SER A 334 -0.05 -13.94 15.03
C SER A 334 0.44 -15.36 15.33
N GLY A 335 -0.28 -16.38 14.86
CA GLY A 335 0.13 -17.77 14.98
C GLY A 335 1.45 -18.07 14.26
N LEU A 336 1.62 -17.55 13.04
CA LEU A 336 2.85 -17.70 12.26
C LEU A 336 4.05 -16.99 12.92
N LEU A 337 3.86 -15.77 13.41
CA LEU A 337 4.89 -15.01 14.14
C LEU A 337 5.27 -15.70 15.46
N ASN A 338 4.32 -16.34 16.14
CA ASN A 338 4.63 -17.18 17.30
C ASN A 338 5.45 -18.42 16.90
N ALA A 339 5.06 -19.11 15.83
CA ALA A 339 5.80 -20.27 15.33
C ALA A 339 7.25 -19.91 14.93
N LEU A 340 7.47 -18.71 14.37
CA LEU A 340 8.80 -18.17 14.12
C LEU A 340 9.62 -17.92 15.39
N ARG A 341 8.95 -17.52 16.49
CA ARG A 341 9.59 -17.22 17.77
C ARG A 341 10.04 -18.49 18.49
N VAL A 342 9.18 -19.50 18.60
CA VAL A 342 9.40 -20.64 19.50
C VAL A 342 9.50 -22.01 18.81
N GLY A 343 9.15 -22.13 17.52
CA GLY A 343 9.12 -23.43 16.83
C GLY A 343 10.50 -24.02 16.53
N PRO A 344 10.61 -25.34 16.27
CA PRO A 344 11.82 -25.95 15.69
C PRO A 344 12.07 -25.46 14.26
N GLN A 345 13.32 -25.57 13.78
CA GLN A 345 13.76 -25.04 12.46
C GLN A 345 12.80 -25.29 11.29
N PRO A 346 12.30 -26.52 11.01
CA PRO A 346 11.39 -26.72 9.89
C PRO A 346 10.07 -25.96 10.03
N ARG A 347 9.53 -25.84 11.26
CA ARG A 347 8.31 -25.06 11.51
C ARG A 347 8.56 -23.56 11.35
N ARG A 348 9.75 -23.05 11.72
CA ARG A 348 10.11 -21.65 11.49
C ARG A 348 10.18 -21.33 10.01
N LEU A 349 10.82 -22.17 9.21
CA LEU A 349 10.90 -21.95 7.76
C LEU A 349 9.50 -21.94 7.13
N LEU A 350 8.66 -22.92 7.48
CA LEU A 350 7.29 -22.99 6.99
C LEU A 350 6.46 -21.77 7.42
N ALA A 351 6.61 -21.33 8.67
CA ALA A 351 5.93 -20.14 9.16
C ALA A 351 6.38 -18.86 8.43
N LEU A 352 7.67 -18.74 8.09
CA LEU A 352 8.20 -17.63 7.29
C LEU A 352 7.59 -17.65 5.89
N VAL A 353 7.56 -18.82 5.24
CA VAL A 353 6.98 -18.99 3.91
C VAL A 353 5.50 -18.58 3.92
N PHE A 354 4.70 -19.06 4.87
CA PHE A 354 3.29 -18.69 4.96
C PHE A 354 3.08 -17.22 5.33
N LEU A 355 3.94 -16.65 6.18
CA LEU A 355 3.85 -15.23 6.54
C LEU A 355 4.11 -14.33 5.33
N LEU A 356 5.07 -14.69 4.48
CA LEU A 356 5.36 -13.98 3.23
C LEU A 356 4.33 -14.25 2.14
N ALA A 357 3.74 -15.45 2.10
CA ALA A 357 2.69 -15.80 1.15
C ALA A 357 1.38 -15.10 1.45
N LEU A 358 1.08 -14.79 2.72
CA LEU A 358 -0.22 -14.24 3.13
C LEU A 358 -0.59 -12.92 2.41
N PRO A 359 0.27 -11.88 2.37
CA PRO A 359 0.02 -10.68 1.55
C PRO A 359 -0.19 -10.99 0.06
N VAL A 360 0.60 -11.91 -0.49
CA VAL A 360 0.54 -12.30 -1.91
C VAL A 360 -0.79 -12.98 -2.21
N LEU A 361 -1.29 -13.83 -1.31
CA LEU A 361 -2.59 -14.49 -1.44
C LEU A 361 -3.75 -13.48 -1.35
N CYS A 362 -3.66 -12.48 -0.46
CA CYS A 362 -4.67 -11.41 -0.36
C CYS A 362 -4.75 -10.60 -1.66
N VAL A 363 -3.60 -10.15 -2.19
CA VAL A 363 -3.54 -9.39 -3.45
C VAL A 363 -3.91 -10.27 -4.64
N GLY A 364 -3.48 -11.53 -4.66
CA GLY A 364 -3.85 -12.50 -5.69
C GLY A 364 -5.35 -12.77 -5.74
N GLY A 365 -5.98 -12.93 -4.57
CA GLY A 365 -7.43 -13.06 -4.44
C GLY A 365 -8.18 -11.83 -4.95
N LEU A 366 -7.70 -10.63 -4.60
CA LEU A 366 -8.24 -9.37 -5.13
C LEU A 366 -8.07 -9.29 -6.66
N LEU A 367 -6.91 -9.64 -7.22
CA LEU A 367 -6.68 -9.68 -8.66
C LEU A 367 -7.61 -10.66 -9.39
N LEU A 368 -7.87 -11.82 -8.79
CA LEU A 368 -8.83 -12.78 -9.33
C LEU A 368 -10.25 -12.20 -9.31
N ALA A 369 -10.66 -11.56 -8.21
CA ALA A 369 -11.95 -10.89 -8.12
C ALA A 369 -12.08 -9.77 -9.17
N MET A 370 -11.05 -8.93 -9.31
CA MET A 370 -10.97 -7.87 -10.31
C MET A 370 -11.15 -8.37 -11.74
N LYS A 371 -10.61 -9.54 -12.07
CA LYS A 371 -10.66 -10.11 -13.41
C LYS A 371 -11.94 -10.89 -13.68
N GLN A 372 -12.42 -11.66 -12.70
CA GLN A 372 -13.41 -12.72 -12.94
C GLN A 372 -14.76 -12.45 -12.28
N SER A 373 -14.81 -11.63 -11.24
CA SER A 373 -16.07 -11.37 -10.52
C SER A 373 -17.03 -10.53 -11.36
N GLN A 374 -18.33 -10.86 -11.28
CA GLN A 374 -19.43 -10.06 -11.81
C GLN A 374 -19.60 -8.74 -11.05
N VAL A 375 -19.25 -8.73 -9.76
CA VAL A 375 -19.27 -7.51 -8.93
C VAL A 375 -18.39 -6.41 -9.52
N TRP A 376 -17.30 -6.79 -10.17
CA TRP A 376 -16.36 -5.87 -10.82
C TRP A 376 -16.73 -5.51 -12.27
N ALA A 377 -17.78 -6.09 -12.85
CA ALA A 377 -18.14 -5.85 -14.26
C ALA A 377 -18.41 -4.36 -14.51
N HIS A 378 -19.23 -3.74 -13.67
CA HIS A 378 -19.59 -2.34 -13.78
C HIS A 378 -18.39 -1.40 -13.65
N THR A 379 -17.53 -1.65 -12.65
CA THR A 379 -16.31 -0.85 -12.43
C THR A 379 -15.34 -0.96 -13.63
N ARG A 380 -15.19 -2.16 -14.22
CA ARG A 380 -14.37 -2.36 -15.43
C ARG A 380 -14.95 -1.63 -16.64
N GLU A 381 -16.26 -1.72 -16.85
CA GLU A 381 -16.94 -1.04 -17.97
C GLU A 381 -16.82 0.49 -17.86
N ARG A 382 -17.05 1.04 -16.66
CA ARG A 382 -16.86 2.47 -16.37
C ARG A 382 -15.43 2.92 -16.65
N HIS A 383 -14.44 2.15 -16.18
CA HIS A 383 -13.03 2.46 -16.39
C HIS A 383 -12.65 2.44 -17.88
N ALA A 384 -13.04 1.39 -18.61
CA ALA A 384 -12.82 1.29 -20.05
C ALA A 384 -13.49 2.43 -20.84
N ALA A 385 -14.69 2.86 -20.42
CA ALA A 385 -15.38 3.99 -21.04
C ALA A 385 -14.63 5.31 -20.83
N VAL A 386 -14.06 5.54 -19.63
CA VAL A 386 -13.24 6.71 -19.32
C VAL A 386 -11.95 6.69 -20.14
N GLU A 387 -11.26 5.55 -20.24
CA GLU A 387 -10.07 5.40 -21.06
C GLU A 387 -10.35 5.67 -22.55
N ALA A 388 -11.44 5.11 -23.08
CA ALA A 388 -11.85 5.34 -24.47
C ALA A 388 -12.19 6.82 -24.72
N HIS A 389 -12.85 7.49 -23.76
CA HIS A 389 -13.14 8.92 -23.85
C HIS A 389 -11.84 9.75 -23.86
N ASN A 390 -10.90 9.45 -22.98
CA ASN A 390 -9.61 10.14 -22.90
C ASN A 390 -8.78 9.94 -24.18
N ALA A 391 -8.75 8.71 -24.72
CA ALA A 391 -8.08 8.41 -25.98
C ALA A 391 -8.67 9.21 -27.16
N ARG A 392 -10.01 9.30 -27.25
CA ARG A 392 -10.68 10.13 -28.29
C ARG A 392 -10.33 11.61 -28.14
N ARG A 393 -10.26 12.13 -26.92
CA ARG A 393 -9.86 13.53 -26.66
C ARG A 393 -8.42 13.79 -27.06
N ALA A 394 -7.51 12.86 -26.78
CA ALA A 394 -6.10 12.97 -27.16
C ALA A 394 -5.95 12.96 -28.70
N ALA A 395 -6.63 12.04 -29.39
CA ALA A 395 -6.64 11.99 -30.86
C ALA A 395 -7.17 13.30 -31.46
N ALA A 396 -8.30 13.82 -30.96
CA ALA A 396 -8.86 15.08 -31.42
C ALA A 396 -7.95 16.30 -31.13
N ALA A 397 -7.15 16.25 -30.06
CA ALA A 397 -6.16 17.29 -29.80
C ALA A 397 -5.00 17.22 -30.81
N ALA A 398 -4.47 16.03 -31.09
CA ALA A 398 -3.43 15.82 -32.09
C ALA A 398 -3.89 16.22 -33.50
N ASP A 399 -5.13 15.89 -33.88
CA ASP A 399 -5.69 16.31 -35.16
C ASP A 399 -5.79 17.83 -35.27
N ARG A 400 -6.25 18.52 -34.22
CA ARG A 400 -6.30 19.99 -34.20
C ARG A 400 -4.92 20.63 -34.35
N GLU A 401 -3.92 20.09 -33.68
CA GLU A 401 -2.53 20.55 -33.81
C GLU A 401 -2.01 20.35 -35.23
N ARG A 402 -2.27 19.19 -35.84
CA ARG A 402 -1.92 18.90 -37.23
C ARG A 402 -2.60 19.88 -38.20
N PHE A 403 -3.91 20.11 -38.07
CA PHE A 403 -4.64 21.04 -38.94
C PHE A 403 -4.18 22.50 -38.75
N ALA A 404 -3.86 22.91 -37.53
CA ALA A 404 -3.29 24.23 -37.27
C ALA A 404 -1.93 24.42 -37.97
N GLY A 405 -1.06 23.40 -37.91
CA GLY A 405 0.23 23.42 -38.62
C GLY A 405 0.06 23.50 -40.14
N LEU A 406 -0.93 22.81 -40.70
CA LEU A 406 -1.25 22.87 -42.13
C LEU A 406 -1.75 24.24 -42.55
N ALA A 407 -2.70 24.81 -41.81
CA ALA A 407 -3.25 26.14 -42.10
C ALA A 407 -2.15 27.22 -42.07
N ALA A 408 -1.27 27.18 -41.06
CA ALA A 408 -0.14 28.10 -40.95
C ALA A 408 0.85 27.97 -42.13
N ALA A 409 1.11 26.74 -42.59
CA ALA A 409 2.01 26.50 -43.71
C ALA A 409 1.40 26.94 -45.06
N GLU A 410 0.10 26.73 -45.25
CA GLU A 410 -0.63 27.21 -46.42
C GLU A 410 -0.67 28.75 -46.46
N GLU A 411 -0.95 29.39 -45.33
CA GLU A 411 -0.94 30.85 -45.20
C GLU A 411 0.45 31.43 -45.52
N ALA A 412 1.52 30.81 -45.00
CA ALA A 412 2.90 31.21 -45.31
C ALA A 412 3.24 31.05 -46.80
N PHE A 413 2.82 29.94 -47.43
CA PHE A 413 3.00 29.74 -48.87
C PHE A 413 2.28 30.82 -49.69
N ASN A 414 1.02 31.10 -49.37
CA ASN A 414 0.21 32.11 -50.06
C ASN A 414 0.75 33.54 -49.87
N ARG A 415 1.28 33.85 -48.68
CA ARG A 415 1.85 35.17 -48.38
C ARG A 415 3.23 35.37 -49.00
N ASP A 416 4.12 34.39 -48.87
CA ASP A 416 5.55 34.59 -49.14
C ASP A 416 5.97 34.03 -50.52
N VAL A 417 5.29 33.03 -51.07
CA VAL A 417 5.69 32.35 -52.32
C VAL A 417 4.85 32.81 -53.50
N VAL A 418 3.52 32.78 -53.39
CA VAL A 418 2.60 33.06 -54.52
C VAL A 418 2.87 34.42 -55.20
N PRO A 419 3.07 35.55 -54.47
CA PRO A 419 3.37 36.83 -55.11
C PRO A 419 4.68 36.82 -55.91
N ARG A 420 5.69 36.08 -55.46
CA ARG A 420 6.97 35.94 -56.15
C ARG A 420 6.83 35.11 -57.41
N LEU A 421 6.08 34.01 -57.36
CA LEU A 421 5.77 33.19 -58.55
C LEU A 421 5.07 34.03 -59.63
N ASN A 422 4.12 34.89 -59.24
CA ASN A 422 3.44 35.77 -60.18
C ASN A 422 4.39 36.78 -60.85
N ARG A 423 5.36 37.36 -60.12
CA ARG A 423 6.40 38.22 -60.70
C ARG A 423 7.31 37.48 -61.69
N LEU A 424 7.55 36.20 -61.43
CA LEU A 424 8.37 35.32 -62.26
C LEU A 424 7.58 34.67 -63.41
N SER A 425 6.27 34.91 -63.51
CA SER A 425 5.40 34.26 -64.50
C SER A 425 5.82 34.57 -65.94
N PRO A 426 5.61 33.64 -66.89
CA PRO A 426 5.85 33.89 -68.31
C PRO A 426 5.19 35.17 -68.82
N ASP A 427 3.95 35.44 -68.41
CA ASP A 427 3.19 36.62 -68.83
C ASP A 427 3.86 37.94 -68.38
N THR A 428 4.46 37.96 -67.18
CA THR A 428 5.18 39.13 -66.66
C THR A 428 6.56 39.30 -67.30
N VAL A 429 7.28 38.20 -67.54
CA VAL A 429 8.68 38.23 -67.99
C VAL A 429 8.81 38.34 -69.51
N ARG A 430 7.79 37.97 -70.28
CA ARG A 430 7.84 37.95 -71.75
C ARG A 430 8.15 39.31 -72.41
N PRO A 431 7.60 40.45 -71.96
CA PRO A 431 8.01 41.76 -72.48
C PRO A 431 9.51 42.05 -72.26
N ILE A 432 10.06 41.61 -71.12
CA ILE A 432 11.48 41.78 -70.78
C ILE A 432 12.34 40.90 -71.69
N GLN A 433 11.93 39.65 -71.94
CA GLN A 433 12.61 38.74 -72.89
C GLN A 433 12.71 39.38 -74.28
N VAL A 434 11.60 39.91 -74.82
CA VAL A 434 11.55 40.51 -76.17
C VAL A 434 12.47 41.73 -76.26
N ARG A 435 12.42 42.62 -75.27
CA ARG A 435 13.33 43.80 -75.20
C ARG A 435 14.79 43.37 -75.13
N THR A 436 15.09 42.31 -74.38
CA THR A 436 16.44 41.77 -74.24
C THR A 436 16.95 41.18 -75.56
N TRP A 437 16.12 40.41 -76.27
CA TRP A 437 16.49 39.86 -77.57
C TRP A 437 16.83 40.92 -78.60
N ALA A 438 16.05 42.00 -78.66
CA ALA A 438 16.27 43.08 -79.63
C ALA A 438 17.68 43.68 -79.58
N ILE A 439 18.33 43.68 -78.40
CA ILE A 439 19.67 44.23 -78.23
C ILE A 439 20.80 43.19 -78.31
N LEU A 440 20.48 41.89 -78.30
CA LEU A 440 21.49 40.82 -78.31
C LEU A 440 22.02 40.50 -79.72
N PHE A 441 21.38 40.99 -80.78
CA PHE A 441 21.80 40.78 -82.18
C PHE A 441 22.99 41.65 -82.63
N VAL A 442 23.51 42.50 -81.74
CA VAL A 442 24.73 43.28 -81.98
C VAL A 442 25.76 43.06 -80.86
N PRO A 443 27.07 43.27 -81.14
CA PRO A 443 28.12 43.21 -80.13
C PRO A 443 27.86 44.18 -78.97
N LYS A 444 28.39 43.88 -77.77
CA LYS A 444 28.12 44.63 -76.54
C LYS A 444 28.41 46.12 -76.65
N GLU A 445 29.52 46.46 -77.31
CA GLU A 445 29.96 47.84 -77.55
C GLU A 445 29.00 48.67 -78.42
N SER A 446 28.20 48.00 -79.25
CA SER A 446 27.22 48.62 -80.16
C SER A 446 25.81 48.70 -79.57
N ARG A 447 25.60 48.22 -78.34
CA ARG A 447 24.29 48.26 -77.65
C ARG A 447 24.05 49.63 -77.04
N ASN A 448 22.79 50.06 -76.97
CA ASN A 448 22.42 51.23 -76.17
C ASN A 448 22.73 50.96 -74.69
N ALA A 449 23.71 51.70 -74.14
CA ALA A 449 24.22 51.47 -72.78
C ALA A 449 23.14 51.63 -71.69
N THR A 450 22.24 52.60 -71.85
CA THR A 450 21.14 52.85 -70.91
C THR A 450 20.16 51.67 -70.91
N ALA A 451 19.71 51.24 -72.09
CA ALA A 451 18.79 50.11 -72.22
C ALA A 451 19.41 48.78 -71.75
N ALA A 452 20.70 48.56 -72.06
CA ALA A 452 21.42 47.37 -71.60
C ALA A 452 21.57 47.35 -70.07
N THR A 453 21.85 48.49 -69.45
CA THR A 453 21.97 48.61 -67.98
C THR A 453 20.62 48.41 -67.28
N GLU A 454 19.54 49.00 -67.83
CA GLU A 454 18.17 48.81 -67.33
C GLU A 454 17.79 47.32 -67.36
N LEU A 455 17.91 46.67 -68.53
CA LEU A 455 17.57 45.26 -68.68
C LEU A 455 18.42 44.36 -67.79
N ARG A 456 19.73 44.63 -67.67
CA ARG A 456 20.61 43.90 -66.76
C ARG A 456 20.14 44.01 -65.31
N THR A 457 19.72 45.20 -64.88
CA THR A 457 19.19 45.44 -63.54
C THR A 457 17.89 44.66 -63.32
N THR A 458 16.96 44.71 -64.28
CA THR A 458 15.71 43.95 -64.22
C THR A 458 15.96 42.43 -64.14
N TRP A 459 16.92 41.89 -64.91
CA TRP A 459 17.27 40.47 -64.85
C TRP A 459 17.92 40.08 -63.52
N LEU A 460 18.71 40.96 -62.90
CA LEU A 460 19.26 40.73 -61.56
C LEU A 460 18.15 40.70 -60.50
N GLU A 461 17.15 41.58 -60.60
CA GLU A 461 15.99 41.57 -59.69
C GLU A 461 15.15 40.29 -59.84
N LEU A 462 14.91 39.84 -61.08
CA LEU A 462 14.23 38.58 -61.34
C LEU A 462 15.03 37.38 -60.82
N LYS A 463 16.36 37.38 -61.03
CA LYS A 463 17.27 36.37 -60.47
C LYS A 463 17.18 36.32 -58.94
N SER A 464 17.24 37.46 -58.27
CA SER A 464 17.12 37.57 -56.81
C SER A 464 15.77 37.03 -56.34
N THR A 465 14.68 37.42 -57.01
CA THR A 465 13.33 36.95 -56.68
C THR A 465 13.21 35.43 -56.80
N ALA A 466 13.80 34.82 -57.84
CA ALA A 466 13.82 33.37 -58.01
C ALA A 466 14.61 32.67 -56.89
N GLN A 467 15.78 33.20 -56.52
CA GLN A 467 16.61 32.66 -55.42
C GLN A 467 15.91 32.73 -54.06
N GLU A 468 15.27 33.86 -53.74
CA GLU A 468 14.45 34.00 -52.54
C GLU A 468 13.30 32.98 -52.52
N THR A 469 12.61 32.82 -53.65
CA THR A 469 11.50 31.86 -53.78
C THR A 469 11.96 30.43 -53.49
N ILE A 470 13.11 30.02 -54.05
CA ILE A 470 13.70 28.70 -53.78
C ILE A 470 14.04 28.55 -52.30
N THR A 471 14.58 29.60 -51.67
CA THR A 471 14.95 29.60 -50.25
C THR A 471 13.71 29.42 -49.37
N HIS A 472 12.63 30.15 -49.65
CA HIS A 472 11.35 29.97 -48.95
C HIS A 472 10.74 28.57 -49.15
N LEU A 473 11.03 27.93 -50.27
CA LEU A 473 10.57 26.57 -50.60
C LEU A 473 11.53 25.46 -50.15
N ALA A 474 12.68 25.80 -49.54
CA ALA A 474 13.63 24.83 -48.98
C ALA A 474 13.18 24.29 -47.61
N VAL A 475 12.09 24.82 -47.05
CA VAL A 475 11.50 24.37 -45.77
C VAL A 475 11.01 22.92 -45.89
N PRO A 476 11.16 22.07 -44.85
CA PRO A 476 10.70 20.69 -44.85
C PRO A 476 9.22 20.52 -45.24
N ALA A 477 8.89 19.32 -45.73
CA ALA A 477 7.52 18.91 -46.04
C ALA A 477 6.64 18.98 -44.78
N VAL A 478 5.39 19.41 -44.96
CA VAL A 478 4.41 19.58 -43.88
C VAL A 478 3.64 18.27 -43.63
N GLY A 479 3.81 17.27 -44.50
CA GLY A 479 3.16 15.97 -44.38
C GLY A 479 1.73 15.97 -44.93
N TRP A 480 1.44 16.88 -45.87
CA TRP A 480 0.18 16.93 -46.61
C TRP A 480 0.47 17.02 -48.10
N GLU A 481 0.28 15.88 -48.76
CA GLU A 481 0.69 15.62 -50.14
C GLU A 481 0.23 16.71 -51.14
N PRO A 482 -1.00 17.26 -51.05
CA PRO A 482 -1.40 18.33 -51.95
C PRO A 482 -0.53 19.60 -51.87
N LEU A 483 -0.29 20.12 -50.65
CA LEU A 483 0.54 21.33 -50.45
C LEU A 483 2.02 21.04 -50.69
N ASP A 484 2.53 19.91 -50.21
CA ASP A 484 3.92 19.51 -50.44
C ASP A 484 4.20 19.34 -51.95
N GLY A 485 3.23 18.78 -52.69
CA GLY A 485 3.30 18.67 -54.14
C GLY A 485 3.26 20.03 -54.85
N ILE A 486 2.42 20.96 -54.42
CA ILE A 486 2.39 22.34 -54.99
C ILE A 486 3.72 23.05 -54.71
N ARG A 487 4.25 22.96 -53.48
CA ARG A 487 5.53 23.55 -53.08
C ARG A 487 6.69 23.01 -53.92
N GLN A 488 6.73 21.70 -54.17
CA GLN A 488 7.76 21.09 -55.00
C GLN A 488 7.68 21.58 -56.46
N ARG A 489 6.48 21.67 -57.03
CA ARG A 489 6.29 22.23 -58.38
C ARG A 489 6.70 23.69 -58.46
N ALA A 490 6.27 24.51 -57.50
CA ALA A 490 6.66 25.91 -57.36
C ALA A 490 8.18 26.09 -57.33
N ARG A 491 8.89 25.20 -56.63
CA ARG A 491 10.34 25.21 -56.56
C ARG A 491 10.97 24.90 -57.90
N ALA A 492 10.52 23.86 -58.59
CA ALA A 492 11.03 23.49 -59.91
C ALA A 492 10.86 24.61 -60.94
N PHE A 493 9.74 25.35 -60.88
CA PHE A 493 9.54 26.54 -61.71
C PHE A 493 10.51 27.67 -61.35
N ALA A 494 10.68 27.97 -60.07
CA ALA A 494 11.62 28.99 -59.63
C ALA A 494 13.08 28.65 -60.02
N GLU A 495 13.48 27.39 -59.92
CA GLU A 495 14.79 26.89 -60.38
C GLU A 495 14.95 27.02 -61.90
N SER A 496 13.92 26.70 -62.67
CA SER A 496 13.92 26.88 -64.13
C SER A 496 14.05 28.35 -64.51
N ARG A 497 13.33 29.25 -63.81
CA ARG A 497 13.40 30.70 -64.06
C ARG A 497 14.74 31.28 -63.66
N LEU A 498 15.31 30.83 -62.55
CA LEU A 498 16.66 31.21 -62.12
C LEU A 498 17.67 30.90 -63.24
N LYS A 499 17.61 29.69 -63.79
CA LYS A 499 18.52 29.29 -64.87
C LYS A 499 18.38 30.16 -66.12
N GLU A 500 17.15 30.53 -66.49
CA GLU A 500 16.91 31.43 -67.61
C GLU A 500 17.47 32.84 -67.35
N CYS A 501 17.29 33.39 -66.15
CA CYS A 501 17.83 34.70 -65.78
C CYS A 501 19.37 34.70 -65.88
N GLU A 502 20.02 33.63 -65.45
CA GLU A 502 21.48 33.47 -65.57
C GLU A 502 21.96 33.48 -67.02
N LEU A 503 21.26 32.78 -67.91
CA LEU A 503 21.60 32.75 -69.34
C LEU A 503 21.43 34.13 -70.00
N PHE A 504 20.35 34.85 -69.67
CA PHE A 504 20.17 36.22 -70.18
C PHE A 504 21.26 37.17 -69.69
N LEU A 505 21.64 37.09 -68.41
CA LEU A 505 22.72 37.88 -67.85
C LEU A 505 24.07 37.56 -68.52
N GLU A 506 24.36 36.28 -68.74
CA GLU A 506 25.57 35.83 -69.45
C GLU A 506 25.61 36.38 -70.89
N MET A 507 24.49 36.31 -71.62
CA MET A 507 24.39 36.83 -72.99
C MET A 507 24.48 38.36 -73.06
N LEU A 508 23.93 39.07 -72.05
CA LEU A 508 24.07 40.51 -71.91
C LEU A 508 25.51 40.93 -71.62
N ASP A 509 26.22 40.15 -70.82
CA ASP A 509 27.60 40.43 -70.44
C ASP A 509 28.63 39.99 -71.51
N SER A 510 28.27 39.07 -72.41
CA SER A 510 29.07 38.61 -73.55
C SER A 510 29.53 39.79 -74.44
N PRO A 511 30.83 39.89 -74.77
CA PRO A 511 31.36 40.97 -75.62
C PRO A 511 30.89 40.84 -77.07
N THR A 512 30.75 39.60 -77.57
CA THR A 512 30.30 39.29 -78.93
C THR A 512 28.82 38.97 -78.98
N ILE A 513 28.27 38.92 -80.20
CA ILE A 513 26.93 38.39 -80.45
C ILE A 513 26.87 36.95 -79.88
N PRO A 514 25.82 36.58 -79.12
CA PRO A 514 25.69 35.25 -78.56
C PRO A 514 25.72 34.17 -79.65
N THR A 515 26.40 33.06 -79.35
CA THR A 515 26.54 31.92 -80.28
C THR A 515 25.23 31.16 -80.45
N ASP A 516 25.13 30.36 -81.52
CA ASP A 516 23.98 29.46 -81.74
C ASP A 516 23.74 28.51 -80.55
N ALA A 517 24.81 28.09 -79.87
CA ALA A 517 24.73 27.28 -78.66
C ALA A 517 24.07 28.05 -77.50
N ALA A 518 24.42 29.32 -77.30
CA ALA A 518 23.80 30.16 -76.27
C ALA A 518 22.30 30.38 -76.55
N TRP A 519 21.93 30.65 -77.81
CA TRP A 519 20.54 30.74 -78.24
C TRP A 519 19.76 29.44 -78.04
N THR A 520 20.36 28.30 -78.35
CA THR A 520 19.77 26.98 -78.14
C THR A 520 19.52 26.71 -76.65
N ASN A 521 20.51 26.99 -75.80
CA ASN A 521 20.39 26.83 -74.35
C ASN A 521 19.30 27.73 -73.75
N LEU A 522 19.23 28.99 -74.19
CA LEU A 522 18.16 29.90 -73.75
C LEU A 522 16.78 29.40 -74.20
N GLY A 523 16.66 28.94 -75.45
CA GLY A 523 15.41 28.37 -75.96
C GLY A 523 14.95 27.14 -75.18
N ASN A 524 15.88 26.27 -74.78
CA ASN A 524 15.60 25.13 -73.90
C ASN A 524 15.14 25.58 -72.51
N ALA A 525 15.85 26.53 -71.88
CA ALA A 525 15.49 27.05 -70.56
C ALA A 525 14.10 27.69 -70.55
N ARG A 526 13.77 28.51 -71.57
CA ARG A 526 12.45 29.11 -71.71
C ARG A 526 11.34 28.06 -71.84
N ARG A 527 11.54 27.00 -72.64
CA ARG A 527 10.58 25.89 -72.74
C ARG A 527 10.38 25.17 -71.40
N ALA A 528 11.47 24.96 -70.66
CA ALA A 528 11.40 24.36 -69.33
C ALA A 528 10.60 25.23 -68.34
N VAL A 529 10.79 26.56 -68.39
CA VAL A 529 10.02 27.52 -67.59
C VAL A 529 8.54 27.50 -67.96
N ASP A 530 8.20 27.57 -69.26
CA ASP A 530 6.82 27.57 -69.73
C ASP A 530 6.12 26.24 -69.33
N ALA A 531 6.81 25.10 -69.46
CA ALA A 531 6.29 23.81 -69.00
C ALA A 531 6.08 23.74 -67.49
N ALA A 532 7.07 24.17 -66.69
CA ALA A 532 6.98 24.17 -65.24
C ALA A 532 5.88 25.11 -64.71
N TRP A 533 5.65 26.24 -65.38
CA TRP A 533 4.56 27.17 -65.07
C TRP A 533 3.19 26.53 -65.28
N GLU A 534 3.00 25.82 -66.38
CA GLU A 534 1.73 25.17 -66.69
C GLU A 534 1.34 24.13 -65.64
N HIS A 535 2.33 23.40 -65.11
CA HIS A 535 2.13 22.44 -64.01
C HIS A 535 1.73 23.08 -62.67
N ILE A 536 1.93 24.39 -62.50
CA ILE A 536 1.53 25.14 -61.30
C ILE A 536 0.21 25.86 -61.56
N ARG A 537 0.07 26.57 -62.68
CA ARG A 537 -1.09 27.43 -62.99
C ARG A 537 -2.42 26.69 -63.02
N GLN A 538 -2.42 25.41 -63.42
CA GLN A 538 -3.63 24.59 -63.55
C GLN A 538 -4.16 24.03 -62.22
N LYS A 539 -3.44 24.23 -61.10
CA LYS A 539 -3.75 23.69 -59.78
C LYS A 539 -3.78 24.81 -58.74
#